data_AF-A0A955TRS9-F1
#
_entry.id   AF-A0A955TRS9-F1
#
_cell.length_a   1.000
_cell.length_b   1.000
_cell.length_c   1.000
_cell.angle_alpha   90.00
_cell.angle_beta   90.00
_cell.angle_gamma   90.00
#
_symmetry.space_group_name_H-M   'P 1'
#
loop_
_entity.id
_entity.type
_entity.pdbx_description
1 polymer ?
#
loop_
_entity_poly.entity_id
_entity_poly.type
_entity_poly.pdbx_seq_one_letter_code
_entity_poly.pdbx_strand_id
1 'polypeptide(L)'
;AVHRSGHEFPIELAIQAIHGKETVHFSAFVRDITDRMAIERELQVHQKTLQDLVEERTHALSVAKDAAEQANRAKSEFLTNMTHELRTPMHAILSFNA
;
A
#
# COMPACT_ATOMS: atom_id res chain seq x y z
N ALA A 1 12.58 -32.96 4.81
CA ALA A 1 13.57 -34.02 5.10
C ALA A 1 13.90 -34.01 6.58
N VAL A 2 14.35 -35.14 7.14
CA VAL A 2 14.75 -35.23 8.55
C VAL A 2 16.27 -35.17 8.61
N HIS A 3 16.81 -34.21 9.37
CA HIS A 3 18.25 -34.10 9.59
C HIS A 3 18.70 -35.18 10.58
N ARG A 4 20.00 -35.54 10.60
CA ARG A 4 20.54 -36.53 11.55
C ARG A 4 20.29 -36.16 13.02
N SER A 5 20.09 -34.86 13.32
CA SER A 5 19.73 -34.36 14.64
C SER A 5 18.26 -34.56 15.01
N GLY A 6 17.42 -35.11 14.11
CA GLY A 6 16.02 -35.41 14.34
C GLY A 6 15.04 -34.26 14.02
N HIS A 7 15.51 -33.06 13.69
CA HIS A 7 14.61 -31.99 13.24
C HIS A 7 14.22 -32.16 11.77
N GLU A 8 12.99 -31.76 11.45
CA GLU A 8 12.54 -31.62 10.08
C GLU A 8 12.98 -30.29 9.49
N PHE A 9 13.30 -30.29 8.21
CA PHE A 9 13.61 -29.08 7.46
C PHE A 9 13.10 -29.19 6.02
N PRO A 10 12.67 -28.07 5.43
CA PRO A 10 12.21 -28.05 4.06
C PRO A 10 13.39 -28.28 3.11
N ILE A 11 13.18 -29.15 2.12
CA ILE A 11 14.15 -29.35 1.05
C ILE A 11 13.48 -29.16 -0.29
N GLU A 12 14.26 -28.67 -1.24
CA GLU A 12 13.97 -28.72 -2.65
C GLU A 12 14.76 -29.91 -3.23
N LEU A 13 14.04 -30.84 -3.87
CA LEU A 13 14.60 -32.05 -4.44
C LEU A 13 14.38 -32.05 -5.96
N ALA A 14 15.47 -32.04 -6.72
CA ALA A 14 15.43 -32.19 -8.16
C ALA A 14 16.07 -33.53 -8.54
N ILE A 15 15.31 -34.41 -9.21
CA ILE A 15 15.79 -35.71 -9.68
C ILE A 15 15.78 -35.71 -11.20
N GLN A 16 16.90 -36.11 -11.80
CA GLN A 16 17.03 -36.31 -13.24
C GLN A 16 17.48 -37.73 -13.54
N ALA A 17 16.82 -38.35 -14.52
CA ALA A 17 17.23 -39.64 -15.06
C ALA A 17 18.28 -39.44 -16.15
N ILE A 18 19.40 -40.14 -16.02
CA ILE A 18 20.47 -40.23 -17.00
C ILE A 18 20.36 -41.62 -17.63
N HIS A 19 19.96 -41.67 -18.89
CA HIS A 19 19.83 -42.91 -19.64
C HIS A 19 21.20 -43.29 -20.22
N GLY A 20 21.82 -44.34 -19.69
CA GLY A 20 22.96 -45.01 -20.29
C GLY A 20 22.53 -46.06 -21.32
N LYS A 21 23.49 -46.63 -22.06
CA LYS A 21 23.22 -47.65 -23.08
C LYS A 21 22.59 -48.95 -22.54
N GLU A 22 22.82 -49.29 -21.27
CA GLU A 22 22.31 -50.51 -20.62
C GLU A 22 21.75 -50.30 -19.21
N THR A 23 21.90 -49.10 -18.63
CA THR A 23 21.44 -48.79 -17.25
C THR A 23 20.87 -47.38 -17.17
N VAL A 24 19.82 -47.20 -16.35
CA VAL A 24 19.28 -45.89 -16.01
C VAL A 24 19.86 -45.48 -14.66
N HIS A 25 20.59 -44.36 -14.64
CA HIS A 25 21.07 -43.74 -13.41
C HIS A 25 20.16 -42.57 -13.06
N PHE A 26 19.94 -42.33 -11.77
CA PHE A 26 19.24 -41.15 -11.29
C PHE A 26 20.23 -40.26 -10.55
N SER A 27 20.35 -39.00 -10.98
CA SER A 27 21.05 -37.97 -10.23
C SER A 27 20.01 -37.15 -9.47
N ALA A 28 20.22 -36.97 -8.17
CA ALA A 28 19.35 -36.17 -7.33
C ALA A 28 20.15 -35.04 -6.68
N PHE A 29 19.62 -33.82 -6.73
CA PHE A 29 20.13 -32.67 -5.97
C PHE A 29 19.16 -32.37 -4.84
N VAL A 30 19.68 -32.34 -3.61
CA VAL A 30 18.95 -31.93 -2.42
C VAL A 30 19.49 -30.57 -1.99
N ARG A 31 18.60 -29.59 -1.88
CA ARG A 31 18.93 -28.27 -1.35
C ARG A 31 18.07 -27.98 -0.12
N ASP A 32 18.72 -27.63 0.98
CA ASP A 32 18.04 -27.03 2.12
C ASP A 32 17.56 -25.62 1.73
N ILE A 33 16.27 -25.36 1.93
CA ILE A 33 15.63 -24.07 1.60
C ILE A 33 15.12 -23.34 2.83
N THR A 34 15.56 -23.72 4.03
CA THR A 34 15.12 -23.12 5.30
C THR A 34 15.29 -21.60 5.30
N ASP A 35 16.49 -21.12 4.97
CA ASP A 35 16.80 -19.69 4.94
C ASP A 35 16.00 -18.96 3.86
N ARG A 36 15.86 -19.56 2.67
CA ARG A 36 15.06 -18.99 1.58
C ARG A 36 13.61 -18.79 2.02
N MET A 37 13.01 -19.83 2.61
CA MET A 37 11.63 -19.77 3.09
C MET A 37 11.46 -18.77 4.25
N ALA A 38 12.46 -18.60 5.11
CA ALA A 38 12.40 -17.61 6.19
C ALA A 38 12.38 -16.17 5.62
N ILE A 39 13.27 -15.87 4.69
CA ILE A 39 13.34 -14.57 4.00
C ILE A 39 12.04 -14.30 3.22
N GLU A 40 11.54 -15.29 2.47
CA GLU A 40 10.29 -15.16 1.72
C GLU A 40 9.10 -14.87 2.64
N ARG A 41 9.01 -15.53 3.79
CA ARG A 41 7.95 -15.26 4.78
C ARG A 41 8.08 -13.88 5.38
N GLU A 42 9.28 -13.46 5.77
CA GLU A 42 9.50 -12.13 6.33
C GLU A 42 9.12 -11.04 5.30
N LEU A 43 9.52 -11.22 4.04
CA LEU A 43 9.17 -10.33 2.95
C LEU A 43 7.65 -10.27 2.74
N GLN A 44 6.95 -11.41 2.75
CA GLN A 44 5.50 -11.46 2.63
C GLN A 44 4.79 -10.71 3.77
N VAL A 45 5.28 -10.89 5.00
CA VAL A 45 4.75 -10.17 6.17
C VAL A 45 4.96 -8.66 6.00
N HIS A 46 6.18 -8.25 5.64
CA HIS A 46 6.49 -6.83 5.45
C HIS A 46 5.66 -6.20 4.32
N GLN A 47 5.50 -6.90 3.20
CA GLN A 47 4.67 -6.44 2.08
C GLN A 47 3.23 -6.22 2.52
N LYS A 48 2.65 -7.16 3.27
CA LYS A 48 1.29 -7.03 3.78
C LYS A 48 1.16 -5.83 4.73
N THR A 49 2.06 -5.71 5.71
CA THR A 49 2.02 -4.59 6.66
C THR A 49 2.15 -3.24 5.96
N LEU A 50 3.03 -3.12 4.96
CA LEU A 50 3.17 -1.88 4.20
C LEU A 50 1.93 -1.58 3.36
N GLN A 51 1.32 -2.60 2.76
CA GLN A 51 0.09 -2.43 2.00
C GLN A 51 -1.04 -1.92 2.89
N ASP A 52 -1.25 -2.54 4.06
CA ASP A 52 -2.27 -2.13 5.02
C ASP A 52 -2.03 -0.68 5.50
N LEU A 53 -0.78 -0.32 5.79
CA LEU A 53 -0.42 1.04 6.19
C LEU A 53 -0.66 2.06 5.07
N VAL A 54 -0.30 1.73 3.83
CA VAL A 54 -0.55 2.61 2.68
C VAL A 54 -2.04 2.84 2.49
N GLU A 55 -2.86 1.79 2.60
CA GLU A 55 -4.31 1.90 2.50
C GLU A 55 -4.89 2.81 3.59
N GLU A 56 -4.53 2.57 4.85
CA GLU A 56 -4.96 3.39 5.99
C GLU A 56 -4.61 4.87 5.80
N ARG A 57 -3.35 5.15 5.43
CA ARG A 57 -2.85 6.51 5.28
C ARG A 57 -3.46 7.21 4.07
N THR A 58 -3.68 6.49 2.99
CA THR A 58 -4.35 7.02 1.79
C THR A 58 -5.80 7.38 2.11
N HIS A 59 -6.51 6.52 2.84
CA HIS A 59 -7.87 6.80 3.27
C HIS A 59 -7.95 8.03 4.18
N ALA A 60 -7.10 8.08 5.21
CA ALA A 60 -7.02 9.23 6.12
C ALA A 60 -6.71 10.54 5.38
N LEU A 61 -5.78 10.49 4.41
CA LEU A 61 -5.43 11.65 3.59
C LEU A 61 -6.61 12.09 2.71
N SER A 62 -7.35 11.15 2.11
CA SER A 62 -8.54 11.47 1.30
C SER A 62 -9.58 12.20 2.14
N VAL A 63 -9.89 11.69 3.33
CA VAL A 63 -10.86 12.30 4.25
C VAL A 63 -10.43 13.71 4.65
N ALA A 64 -9.16 13.89 5.03
CA ALA A 64 -8.63 15.20 5.40
C ALA A 64 -8.67 16.20 4.23
N LYS A 65 -8.36 15.74 3.01
CA LYS A 65 -8.45 16.54 1.79
C LYS A 65 -9.88 16.99 1.54
N ASP A 66 -10.85 16.07 1.60
CA ASP A 66 -12.26 16.38 1.37
C ASP A 66 -12.79 17.41 2.36
N ALA A 67 -12.42 17.27 3.65
CA ALA A 67 -12.77 18.24 4.68
C ALA A 67 -12.17 19.62 4.39
N ALA A 68 -10.90 19.68 3.99
CA ALA A 68 -10.23 20.94 3.65
C ALA A 68 -10.88 21.62 2.43
N GLU A 69 -11.24 20.85 1.41
CA GLU A 69 -11.94 21.36 0.23
C GLU A 69 -13.34 21.90 0.57
N GLN A 70 -14.09 21.19 1.41
CA GLN A 70 -15.40 21.65 1.87
C GLN A 70 -15.30 22.98 2.64
N ALA A 71 -14.34 23.08 3.57
CA ALA A 71 -14.09 24.32 4.31
C ALA A 71 -13.72 25.48 3.37
N ASN A 72 -12.90 25.21 2.34
CA ASN A 72 -12.48 26.23 1.39
C ASN A 72 -13.63 26.69 0.48
N ARG A 73 -14.52 25.76 0.07
CA ARG A 73 -15.75 26.09 -0.66
C ARG A 73 -16.67 26.96 0.18
N ALA A 74 -16.96 26.56 1.42
CA ALA A 74 -17.80 27.34 2.34
C ALA A 74 -17.24 28.74 2.60
N LYS A 75 -15.91 28.87 2.75
CA LYS A 75 -15.24 30.17 2.88
C LYS A 75 -15.42 31.05 1.66
N SER A 76 -15.30 30.46 0.46
CA SER A 76 -15.44 31.18 -0.81
C SER A 76 -16.87 31.69 -1.02
N GLU A 77 -17.86 30.84 -0.74
CA GLU A 77 -19.28 31.21 -0.76
C GLU A 77 -19.59 32.33 0.22
N PHE A 78 -19.09 32.22 1.46
CA PHE A 78 -19.27 33.26 2.48
C PHE A 78 -18.70 34.62 2.03
N LEU A 79 -17.45 34.65 1.55
CA LEU A 79 -16.82 35.89 1.09
C LEU A 79 -17.55 36.50 -0.11
N THR A 80 -18.03 35.66 -1.03
CA THR A 80 -18.78 36.10 -2.20
C THR A 80 -20.10 36.74 -1.76
N ASN A 81 -20.88 36.05 -0.93
CA ASN A 81 -22.18 36.54 -0.44
C ASN A 81 -22.01 37.84 0.36
N MET A 82 -21.04 37.91 1.27
CA MET A 82 -20.76 39.12 2.04
C MET A 82 -20.36 40.30 1.15
N THR A 83 -19.56 40.06 0.09
CA THR A 83 -19.17 41.13 -0.85
C THR A 83 -20.40 41.68 -1.58
N HIS A 84 -21.31 40.81 -2.01
CA HIS A 84 -22.54 41.22 -2.69
C HIS A 84 -23.50 41.98 -1.76
N GLU A 85 -23.68 41.50 -0.53
CA GLU A 85 -24.56 42.13 0.45
C GLU A 85 -24.04 43.46 0.97
N LEU A 86 -22.72 43.63 1.09
CA LEU A 86 -22.10 44.90 1.51
C LEU A 86 -22.13 45.96 0.40
N ARG A 87 -22.18 45.55 -0.87
CA ARG A 87 -22.16 46.48 -2.03
C ARG A 87 -23.44 47.33 -2.11
N THR A 88 -24.58 46.72 -1.80
CA THR A 88 -25.91 47.35 -1.85
C THR A 88 -26.10 48.51 -0.85
N PRO A 89 -25.83 48.36 0.46
CA PRO A 89 -25.91 49.47 1.41
C PRO A 89 -24.84 50.53 1.14
N MET A 90 -23.64 50.16 0.69
CA MET A 90 -22.63 51.15 0.25
C MET A 90 -23.12 52.03 -0.90
N HIS A 91 -23.80 51.45 -1.89
CA HIS A 91 -24.39 52.21 -2.99
C HIS A 91 -25.48 53.16 -2.49
N ALA A 92 -26.32 52.71 -1.56
CA ALA A 92 -27.36 53.54 -0.96
C ALA A 92 -26.76 54.75 -0.20
N ILE A 93 -25.69 54.55 0.58
CA ILE A 93 -25.02 55.64 1.32
C ILE A 93 -24.36 56.65 0.39
N LEU A 94 -23.72 56.18 -0.69
CA LEU A 94 -23.09 57.08 -1.69
C LEU A 94 -24.13 57.90 -2.47
N SER A 95 -25.33 57.35 -2.72
CA SER A 95 -26.43 58.05 -3.36
C SER A 95 -27.05 59.15 -2.49
N PHE A 96 -26.89 59.13 -1.17
CA PHE A 96 -27.45 60.14 -0.26
C PHE A 96 -26.58 61.41 -0.16
N ASN A 97 -25.33 61.35 -0.63
CA ASN A 97 -24.38 62.47 -0.61
C ASN A 97 -24.16 63.10 -2.00
N ALA A 98 -25.00 62.75 -2.99
CA ALA A 98 -25.04 63.31 -4.34
C ALA A 98 -26.39 64.03 -4.54
#